data_AF-A0A2V8GUX1-F1
#
_entry.id   AF-A0A2V8GUX1-F1
#
_cell.length_a   1.000
_cell.length_b   1.000
_cell.length_c   1.000
_cell.angle_alpha   90.00
_cell.angle_beta   90.00
_cell.angle_gamma   90.00
#
_symmetry.space_group_name_H-M   'P 1'
#
loop_
_entity.id
_entity.type
_entity.pdbx_description
1 polymer ?
#
loop_
_entity_poly.entity_id
_entity_poly.type
_entity_poly.pdbx_seq_one_letter_code
_entity_poly.pdbx_strand_id
1 'polypeptide(L)'
;MIDETWSLEPDWKMDERWAGIIRPYGPDDVVRLRGSIRIRHTLAERGAGRLWSLLKSEGCVRALGALTGNQAIQQVRAGLQAIYLSGWQVAADGNGAGQMYPDLSLYPADSVPNVVRKINNALRREDEKQHLAGNHEIDWFVP
;
A
#
# COMPACT_ATOMS: atom_id res chain seq x y z
N MET A 1 -1.64 24.98 19.41
CA MET A 1 -1.20 23.91 18.48
C MET A 1 -0.05 23.21 19.15
N ILE A 2 -0.14 21.89 19.34
CA ILE A 2 1.00 21.11 19.82
C ILE A 2 2.01 21.13 18.67
N ASP A 3 3.24 21.55 18.96
CA ASP A 3 4.31 21.57 17.99
C ASP A 3 4.74 20.13 17.66
N GLU A 4 4.20 19.58 16.58
CA GLU A 4 4.46 18.20 16.15
C GLU A 4 5.86 18.03 15.53
N THR A 5 6.62 19.11 15.25
CA THR A 5 8.00 19.01 14.73
C THR A 5 8.89 18.21 15.68
N TRP A 6 8.67 18.36 16.99
CA TRP A 6 9.40 17.65 18.05
C TRP A 6 9.24 16.12 17.99
N SER A 7 8.22 15.62 17.30
CA SER A 7 7.99 14.17 17.16
C SER A 7 8.68 13.54 15.95
N LEU A 8 8.95 14.29 14.87
CA LEU A 8 9.49 13.74 13.62
C LEU A 8 11.01 13.63 13.62
N GLU A 9 11.71 14.59 14.23
CA GLU A 9 13.17 14.58 14.24
C GLU A 9 13.73 13.39 15.06
N PRO A 10 13.21 13.08 16.27
CA PRO A 10 13.62 11.88 16.99
C PRO A 10 13.24 10.60 16.25
N ASP A 11 12.03 10.54 15.65
CA ASP A 11 11.57 9.39 14.86
C ASP A 11 12.55 9.06 13.72
N TRP A 12 12.91 10.07 12.92
CA TRP A 12 13.84 9.88 11.80
C TRP A 12 15.26 9.48 12.21
N LYS A 13 15.70 9.90 13.39
CA LYS A 13 17.06 9.61 13.90
C LYS A 13 17.14 8.27 14.63
N MET A 14 16.07 7.86 15.32
CA MET A 14 16.09 6.75 16.25
C MET A 14 15.43 5.48 15.71
N ASP A 15 14.46 5.60 14.79
CA ASP A 15 13.81 4.44 14.20
C ASP A 15 14.70 3.80 13.12
N GLU A 16 15.01 2.52 13.31
CA GLU A 16 15.76 1.69 12.36
C GLU A 16 15.10 1.68 10.95
N ARG A 17 13.78 1.89 10.87
CA ARG A 17 13.03 2.04 9.62
C ARG A 17 13.63 3.09 8.69
N TRP A 18 14.30 4.10 9.25
CA TRP A 18 14.89 5.22 8.52
C TRP A 18 16.41 5.16 8.44
N ALA A 19 17.05 4.12 8.97
CA ALA A 19 18.50 3.94 8.89
C ALA A 19 18.97 3.95 7.42
N GLY A 20 19.91 4.86 7.10
CA GLY A 20 20.45 5.03 5.74
C GLY A 20 19.55 5.81 4.77
N ILE A 21 18.38 6.31 5.19
CA ILE A 21 17.49 7.09 4.34
C ILE A 21 17.86 8.58 4.39
N ILE A 22 18.23 9.14 3.24
CA ILE A 22 18.56 10.55 3.07
C ILE A 22 17.31 11.33 2.63
N ARG A 23 17.01 12.44 3.32
CA ARG A 23 15.96 13.38 2.93
C ARG A 23 16.58 14.74 2.62
N PRO A 24 16.40 15.30 1.41
CA PRO A 24 16.91 16.63 1.06
C PRO A 24 16.02 17.77 1.59
N TYR A 25 15.25 17.52 2.65
CA TYR A 25 14.31 18.44 3.30
C TYR A 25 14.21 18.12 4.80
N GLY A 26 13.83 19.11 5.60
CA GLY A 26 13.74 18.98 7.06
C GLY A 26 12.36 18.51 7.56
N PRO A 27 12.25 18.12 8.85
CA PRO A 27 10.96 17.88 9.49
C PRO A 27 10.00 19.07 9.41
N ASP A 28 10.53 20.29 9.49
CA ASP A 28 9.77 21.54 9.41
C ASP A 28 9.05 21.71 8.07
N ASP A 29 9.69 21.31 6.97
CA ASP A 29 9.06 21.33 5.64
C ASP A 29 7.86 20.37 5.58
N VAL A 30 7.98 19.21 6.23
CA VAL A 30 6.90 18.22 6.29
C VAL A 30 5.72 18.75 7.10
N VAL A 31 5.96 19.35 8.28
CA VAL A 31 4.89 19.92 9.12
C VAL A 31 4.23 21.10 8.41
N ARG A 32 5.01 21.97 7.77
CA ARG A 32 4.52 23.14 7.02
C ARG A 32 3.54 22.77 5.89
N LEU A 33 3.75 21.63 5.22
CA LEU A 33 2.92 21.19 4.09
C LEU A 33 1.78 20.25 4.49
N ARG A 34 1.72 19.79 5.74
CA ARG A 34 0.75 18.77 6.20
C ARG A 34 -0.68 19.30 6.39
N GLY A 35 -0.85 20.61 6.55
CA GLY A 35 -2.12 21.23 6.95
C GLY A 35 -2.41 21.07 8.45
N SER A 36 -3.53 21.62 8.90
CA SER A 36 -3.88 21.70 10.33
C SER A 36 -4.50 20.42 10.92
N ILE A 37 -4.97 19.51 10.06
CA ILE A 37 -5.65 18.29 10.46
C ILE A 37 -4.97 17.10 9.78
N ARG A 38 -4.60 16.10 10.57
CA ARG A 38 -3.99 14.87 10.07
C ARG A 38 -5.06 13.86 9.66
N ILE A 39 -5.16 13.61 8.35
CA ILE A 39 -5.97 12.52 7.79
C ILE A 39 -5.18 11.22 7.95
N ARG A 40 -5.79 10.18 8.54
CA ARG A 40 -5.15 8.86 8.72
C ARG A 40 -5.36 7.99 7.49
N HIS A 41 -4.30 7.27 7.11
CA HIS A 41 -4.30 6.35 5.98
C HIS A 41 -4.07 4.92 6.48
N THR A 42 -5.02 4.38 7.25
CA THR A 42 -4.87 3.14 8.03
C THR A 42 -4.33 1.96 7.23
N LEU A 43 -4.86 1.72 6.01
CA LEU A 43 -4.39 0.62 5.17
C LEU A 43 -2.96 0.83 4.66
N ALA A 44 -2.59 2.06 4.34
CA ALA A 44 -1.23 2.39 3.91
C ALA A 44 -0.23 2.24 5.07
N GLU A 45 -0.60 2.68 6.27
CA GLU A 45 0.22 2.55 7.48
C GLU A 45 0.43 1.07 7.87
N ARG A 46 -0.67 0.29 7.93
CA ARG A 46 -0.62 -1.15 8.24
C ARG A 46 0.15 -1.93 7.17
N GLY A 47 -0.13 -1.68 5.89
CA GLY A 47 0.52 -2.36 4.77
C GLY A 47 2.02 -2.08 4.73
N ALA A 48 2.42 -0.81 4.85
CA ALA A 48 3.84 -0.44 4.86
C ALA A 48 4.60 -1.05 6.05
N GLY A 49 3.99 -1.06 7.25
CA GLY A 49 4.56 -1.72 8.42
C GLY A 49 4.70 -3.22 8.23
N ARG A 50 3.66 -3.90 7.72
CA ARG A 50 3.67 -5.33 7.44
C ARG A 50 4.71 -5.71 6.38
N LEU A 51 4.80 -4.95 5.30
CA LEU A 51 5.80 -5.19 4.25
C LEU A 51 7.22 -5.04 4.79
N TRP A 52 7.47 -3.98 5.59
CA TRP A 52 8.78 -3.79 6.23
C TRP A 52 9.16 -4.98 7.11
N SER A 53 8.23 -5.46 7.95
CA SER A 53 8.45 -6.65 8.78
C SER A 53 8.75 -7.89 7.94
N LEU A 54 7.96 -8.15 6.89
CA LEU A 54 8.16 -9.28 5.99
C LEU A 54 9.53 -9.23 5.29
N LEU A 55 9.95 -8.06 4.81
CA LEU A 55 11.25 -7.89 4.15
C LEU A 55 12.44 -8.12 5.10
N LYS A 56 12.23 -7.95 6.42
CA LYS A 56 13.27 -8.21 7.43
C LYS A 56 13.26 -9.65 7.95
N SER A 57 12.07 -10.27 8.05
CA SER A 57 11.92 -11.59 8.64
C SER A 57 12.00 -12.73 7.64
N GLU A 58 11.56 -12.50 6.40
CA GLU A 58 11.50 -13.52 5.35
C GLU A 58 12.73 -13.42 4.43
N GLY A 59 13.25 -14.57 3.98
CA GLY A 59 14.32 -14.58 2.99
C GLY A 59 13.88 -14.08 1.60
N CYS A 60 12.58 -14.15 1.29
CA CYS A 60 12.01 -13.64 0.04
C CYS A 60 10.50 -13.45 0.18
N VAL A 61 10.00 -12.25 -0.15
CA VAL A 61 8.57 -11.95 -0.27
C VAL A 61 8.17 -12.05 -1.74
N ARG A 62 7.37 -13.06 -2.08
CA ARG A 62 6.91 -13.31 -3.46
C ARG A 62 5.54 -12.69 -3.68
N ALA A 63 5.34 -12.13 -4.88
CA ALA A 63 4.07 -11.54 -5.29
C ALA A 63 3.79 -11.85 -6.77
N LEU A 64 2.52 -11.80 -7.16
CA LEU A 64 2.07 -11.89 -8.54
C LEU A 64 1.34 -10.61 -8.94
N GLY A 65 1.38 -10.28 -10.23
CA GLY A 65 0.65 -9.14 -10.78
C GLY A 65 -0.87 -9.32 -10.66
N ALA A 66 -1.58 -8.38 -10.06
CA ALA A 66 -3.04 -8.33 -10.00
C ALA A 66 -3.58 -7.05 -10.66
N LEU A 67 -4.48 -7.21 -11.65
CA LEU A 67 -5.22 -6.13 -12.30
C LEU A 67 -6.67 -6.00 -11.76
N THR A 68 -7.17 -7.02 -11.04
CA THR A 68 -8.49 -7.02 -10.42
C THR A 68 -8.45 -7.39 -8.94
N GLY A 69 -9.50 -7.01 -8.20
CA GLY A 69 -9.67 -7.42 -6.80
C GLY A 69 -9.81 -8.93 -6.62
N ASN A 70 -10.49 -9.63 -7.55
CA ASN A 70 -10.64 -11.08 -7.46
C ASN A 70 -9.31 -11.83 -7.65
N GLN A 71 -8.44 -11.35 -8.55
CA GLN A 71 -7.09 -11.91 -8.66
C GLN A 71 -6.32 -11.78 -7.34
N ALA A 72 -6.37 -10.60 -6.71
CA ALA A 72 -5.73 -10.38 -5.42
C ALA A 72 -6.31 -11.29 -4.31
N ILE A 73 -7.64 -11.45 -4.25
CA ILE A 73 -8.29 -12.38 -3.32
C ILE A 73 -7.75 -13.81 -3.51
N GLN A 74 -7.68 -14.31 -4.75
CA GLN A 74 -7.20 -15.67 -5.00
C GLN A 74 -5.71 -15.83 -4.67
N GLN A 75 -4.90 -14.80 -4.92
CA GLN A 75 -3.48 -14.77 -4.53
C GLN A 75 -3.30 -14.90 -3.01
N VAL A 76 -4.07 -14.15 -2.22
CA VAL A 76 -4.05 -14.26 -0.74
C VAL A 76 -4.55 -15.63 -0.28
N ARG A 77 -5.64 -16.14 -0.86
CA ARG A 77 -6.16 -17.49 -0.57
C ARG A 77 -5.14 -18.59 -0.87
N ALA A 78 -4.34 -18.41 -1.91
CA ALA A 78 -3.26 -19.32 -2.28
C ALA A 78 -2.02 -19.21 -1.37
N GLY A 79 -2.03 -18.30 -0.38
CA GLY A 79 -0.97 -18.13 0.61
C GLY A 79 0.08 -17.09 0.25
N LEU A 80 -0.12 -16.25 -0.78
CA LEU A 80 0.79 -15.14 -1.04
C LEU A 80 0.64 -14.05 0.02
N GLN A 81 1.79 -13.52 0.45
CA GLN A 81 1.88 -12.54 1.54
C GLN A 81 1.94 -11.09 1.05
N ALA A 82 1.94 -10.85 -0.26
CA ALA A 82 1.97 -9.53 -0.87
C ALA A 82 1.36 -9.55 -2.29
N ILE A 83 0.86 -8.40 -2.74
CA ILE A 83 0.28 -8.19 -4.07
C ILE A 83 1.18 -7.25 -4.88
N TYR A 84 1.49 -7.64 -6.11
CA TYR A 84 2.17 -6.74 -7.05
C TYR A 84 1.15 -6.11 -7.99
N LEU A 85 1.22 -4.79 -8.18
CA LEU A 85 0.35 -4.07 -9.09
C LEU A 85 1.18 -3.53 -10.25
N SER A 86 1.08 -4.17 -11.41
CA SER A 86 1.87 -3.84 -12.59
C SER A 86 1.27 -2.67 -13.37
N GLY A 87 2.06 -1.61 -13.58
CA GLY A 87 1.69 -0.50 -14.48
C GLY A 87 1.42 -0.97 -15.90
N TRP A 88 2.19 -1.95 -16.40
CA TRP A 88 1.97 -2.58 -17.70
C TRP A 88 0.60 -3.26 -17.79
N GLN A 89 0.18 -4.02 -16.76
CA GLN A 89 -1.14 -4.65 -16.76
C GLN A 89 -2.27 -3.62 -16.72
N VAL A 90 -2.06 -2.50 -16.01
CA VAL A 90 -3.01 -1.38 -15.99
C VAL A 90 -3.10 -0.71 -17.37
N ALA A 91 -1.97 -0.45 -18.03
CA ALA A 91 -1.95 0.07 -19.40
C ALA A 91 -2.71 -0.84 -20.36
N ALA A 92 -2.48 -2.16 -20.26
CA ALA A 92 -3.09 -3.13 -21.15
C ALA A 92 -4.61 -3.27 -20.94
N ASP A 93 -5.09 -3.36 -19.69
CA ASP A 93 -6.46 -3.82 -19.42
C ASP A 93 -7.09 -3.35 -18.09
N GLY A 94 -6.52 -2.33 -17.43
CA GLY A 94 -6.98 -1.90 -16.10
C GLY A 94 -7.14 -0.39 -15.89
N ASN A 95 -6.88 0.42 -16.92
CA ASN A 95 -6.80 1.87 -16.80
C ASN A 95 -8.14 2.60 -16.90
N GLY A 96 -8.15 3.86 -16.45
CA GLY A 96 -9.35 4.70 -16.44
C GLY A 96 -9.80 5.22 -17.81
N ALA A 97 -8.97 5.12 -18.86
CA ALA A 97 -9.34 5.53 -20.22
C ALA A 97 -10.14 4.45 -20.97
N GLY A 98 -10.18 3.22 -20.45
CA GLY A 98 -10.86 2.10 -21.08
C GLY A 98 -10.27 1.69 -22.43
N GLN A 99 -9.00 2.04 -22.67
CA GLN A 99 -8.27 1.69 -23.89
C GLN A 99 -7.18 0.68 -23.57
N MET A 100 -6.86 -0.19 -24.54
CA MET A 100 -5.65 -1.00 -24.48
C MET A 100 -4.44 -0.15 -24.89
N TYR A 101 -3.46 -0.02 -24.01
CA TYR A 101 -2.20 0.68 -24.27
C TYR A 101 -0.97 -0.22 -24.11
N PRO A 102 0.11 0.05 -24.86
CA PRO A 102 1.45 -0.41 -24.50
C PRO A 102 1.96 0.33 -23.24
N ASP A 103 3.05 -0.17 -22.65
CA ASP A 103 3.70 0.43 -21.49
C ASP A 103 4.58 1.62 -21.85
N LEU A 104 3.90 2.72 -22.21
CA LEU A 104 4.49 4.01 -22.60
C LEU A 104 3.85 5.18 -21.84
N SER A 105 3.32 4.93 -20.64
CA SER A 105 2.71 5.95 -19.77
C SER A 105 1.56 6.75 -20.40
N LEU A 106 0.76 6.10 -21.27
CA LEU A 106 -0.31 6.76 -22.03
C LEU A 106 -1.63 6.92 -21.27
N TYR A 107 -1.80 6.16 -20.18
CA TYR A 107 -3.06 6.11 -19.44
C TYR A 107 -3.15 7.25 -18.39
N PRO A 108 -4.36 7.61 -17.92
CA PRO A 108 -4.54 8.64 -16.89
C PRO A 108 -3.78 8.31 -15.60
N ALA A 109 -3.06 9.29 -15.05
CA ALA A 109 -2.13 9.09 -13.93
C ALA A 109 -2.77 8.49 -12.65
N ASP A 110 -4.09 8.63 -12.48
CA ASP A 110 -4.83 8.08 -11.35
C ASP A 110 -5.26 6.60 -11.54
N SER A 111 -4.97 6.00 -12.70
CA SER A 111 -5.38 4.63 -13.04
C SER A 111 -4.84 3.59 -12.05
N VAL A 112 -3.54 3.61 -11.75
CA VAL A 112 -2.93 2.70 -10.76
C VAL A 112 -3.51 2.91 -9.36
N PRO A 113 -3.57 4.14 -8.82
CA PRO A 113 -4.26 4.41 -7.54
C PRO A 113 -5.71 3.88 -7.48
N ASN A 114 -6.45 3.98 -8.59
CA ASN A 114 -7.82 3.45 -8.67
C ASN A 114 -7.84 1.91 -8.58
N VAL A 115 -6.87 1.21 -9.18
CA VAL A 115 -6.73 -0.25 -9.05
C VAL A 115 -6.30 -0.64 -7.63
N VAL A 116 -5.38 0.10 -6.99
CA VAL A 116 -5.01 -0.10 -5.57
C VAL A 116 -6.25 -0.03 -4.68
N ARG A 117 -7.13 0.96 -4.89
CA ARG A 117 -8.38 1.11 -4.14
C ARG A 117 -9.33 -0.07 -4.37
N LYS A 118 -9.47 -0.53 -5.62
CA LYS A 118 -10.30 -1.69 -5.98
C LYS A 118 -9.81 -2.97 -5.29
N ILE A 119 -8.50 -3.22 -5.28
CA ILE A 119 -7.90 -4.38 -4.60
C ILE A 119 -8.16 -4.31 -3.09
N ASN A 120 -7.87 -3.19 -2.45
CA ASN A 120 -8.11 -3.03 -1.02
C ASN A 120 -9.60 -3.20 -0.64
N ASN A 121 -10.53 -2.70 -1.45
CA ASN A 121 -11.96 -2.92 -1.24
C ASN A 121 -12.35 -4.40 -1.35
N ALA A 122 -11.74 -5.15 -2.27
CA ALA A 122 -11.99 -6.58 -2.44
C ALA A 122 -11.46 -7.39 -1.24
N LEU A 123 -10.24 -7.10 -0.79
CA LEU A 123 -9.66 -7.72 0.40
C LEU A 123 -10.46 -7.39 1.67
N ARG A 124 -10.91 -6.14 1.82
CA ARG A 124 -11.80 -5.73 2.91
C ARG A 124 -13.11 -6.53 2.92
N ARG A 125 -13.68 -6.82 1.74
CA ARG A 125 -14.91 -7.62 1.66
C ARG A 125 -14.70 -9.06 2.11
N GLU A 126 -13.54 -9.66 1.82
CA GLU A 126 -13.23 -10.99 2.33
C GLU A 126 -13.02 -10.98 3.85
N ASP A 127 -12.34 -9.97 4.38
CA ASP A 127 -12.19 -9.74 5.82
C ASP A 127 -13.55 -9.57 6.53
N GLU A 128 -14.43 -8.73 6.00
CA GLU A 128 -15.80 -8.53 6.50
C GLU A 128 -16.58 -9.87 6.57
N LYS A 129 -16.47 -10.72 5.53
CA LYS A 129 -17.10 -12.05 5.51
C LYS A 129 -16.48 -12.99 6.55
N GLN A 130 -15.16 -12.98 6.68
CA GLN A 130 -14.44 -13.85 7.62
C GLN A 130 -14.78 -13.48 9.06
N HIS A 131 -14.77 -12.17 9.37
CA HIS A 131 -15.15 -11.64 10.67
C HIS A 131 -16.60 -11.99 11.04
N LEU A 132 -17.54 -11.85 10.09
CA LEU A 132 -18.95 -12.23 10.30
C LEU A 132 -19.12 -13.72 10.62
N ALA A 133 -18.29 -14.58 10.05
CA ALA A 133 -18.30 -16.01 10.31
C ALA A 133 -17.59 -16.40 11.63
N GLY A 134 -17.03 -15.44 12.38
CA GLY A 134 -16.23 -15.72 13.58
C GLY A 134 -14.88 -16.40 13.26
N ASN A 135 -14.41 -16.29 12.02
CA ASN A 135 -13.12 -16.83 11.57
C ASN A 135 -12.05 -15.71 11.57
N HIS A 136 -10.79 -16.06 11.85
CA HIS A 136 -9.62 -15.17 11.81
C HIS A 136 -8.38 -15.81 11.18
N GLU A 137 -8.54 -16.88 10.39
CA GLU A 137 -7.43 -17.66 9.82
C GLU A 137 -6.57 -16.90 8.80
N ILE A 138 -7.18 -16.08 7.95
CA ILE A 138 -6.47 -15.35 6.90
C ILE A 138 -6.38 -13.86 7.28
N ASP A 139 -5.16 -13.32 7.28
CA ASP A 139 -4.96 -11.87 7.28
C ASP A 139 -5.06 -11.33 5.85
N TRP A 140 -6.28 -10.94 5.47
CA TRP A 140 -6.63 -10.42 4.15
C TRP A 140 -5.91 -9.12 3.77
N PHE A 141 -5.47 -8.31 4.73
CA PHE A 141 -4.80 -7.04 4.46
C PHE A 141 -3.29 -7.24 4.24
N VAL A 142 -2.95 -7.98 3.19
CA VAL A 142 -1.58 -8.10 2.70
C VAL A 142 -1.11 -6.78 2.05
N PRO A 143 0.19 -6.45 2.12
CA PRO A 143 0.77 -5.29 1.43
C PRO A 143 0.70 -5.39 -0.10
#